data_AF-A0A3A9G1D3-F1
#
_entry.id   AF-A0A3A9G1D3-F1
#
_cell.length_a   1.000
_cell.length_b   1.000
_cell.length_c   1.000
_cell.angle_alpha   90.00
_cell.angle_beta   90.00
_cell.angle_gamma   90.00
#
_symmetry.space_group_name_H-M   'P 1'
#
loop_
_entity.id
_entity.type
_entity.pdbx_description
1 polymer ?
#
loop_
_entity_poly.entity_id
_entity_poly.type
_entity_poly.pdbx_seq_one_letter_code
_entity_poly.pdbx_strand_id
1 'polypeptide(L)'
;MKKPFLVCLPQTAASNAQVVEQICCQEEALVLDNGFYTVRAFYRKEGRIKYISHLDMNRCISRDLKRSGLPVWHTLGFNSHIYLTFALPLSLGYESLCDSFDFRLTREMDLEMARKQLAAVLPEGLTVYRLAKPVEKPEKIAFADYDIFQEFCKDAAIVQAQLKEWLSRPEILLEKKTKKSQKEIDVKPLFTLKKLEEQGENLFLSLRCSAGGTCHLNPTFLLDAFAAETGNPPDWARVIRTAVLNDAGEPWV
;
A
#
# COMPACT_ATOMS: atom_id res chain seq x y z
N MET A 1 14.18 3.68 32.79
CA MET A 1 13.35 3.19 31.67
C MET A 1 13.22 4.34 30.67
N LYS A 2 13.57 4.16 29.40
CA LYS A 2 13.21 5.14 28.36
C LYS A 2 11.68 5.18 28.26
N LYS A 3 11.07 6.36 28.11
CA LYS A 3 9.66 6.43 27.71
C LYS A 3 9.57 5.88 26.27
N PRO A 4 8.62 4.99 25.94
CA PRO A 4 8.41 4.62 24.55
C PRO A 4 8.07 5.88 23.76
N PHE A 5 8.54 5.95 22.52
CA PHE A 5 8.15 7.02 21.60
C PHE A 5 6.66 6.85 21.29
N LEU A 6 5.81 7.57 22.03
CA LEU A 6 4.37 7.52 21.84
C LEU A 6 4.05 8.29 20.56
N VAL A 7 4.17 7.58 19.42
CA VAL A 7 3.67 8.05 18.13
C VAL A 7 2.15 8.19 18.26
N CYS A 8 1.71 9.37 18.69
CA CYS A 8 0.45 9.90 18.25
C CYS A 8 0.53 9.88 16.73
N LEU A 9 -0.30 9.05 16.09
CA LEU A 9 -0.45 9.07 14.64
C LEU A 9 -0.67 10.53 14.23
N PRO A 10 0.17 11.11 13.35
CA PRO A 10 0.07 12.53 13.05
C PRO A 10 -1.34 12.81 12.53
N GLN A 11 -2.00 13.85 13.04
CA GLN A 11 -3.42 14.09 12.80
C GLN A 11 -3.75 14.26 11.29
N THR A 12 -2.73 14.54 10.47
CA THR A 12 -2.78 14.52 9.00
C THR A 12 -3.14 13.15 8.38
N ALA A 13 -2.83 12.04 9.06
CA ALA A 13 -3.27 10.71 8.64
C ALA A 13 -4.80 10.54 8.80
N ALA A 14 -5.38 11.15 9.85
CA ALA A 14 -6.82 11.17 10.04
C ALA A 14 -7.51 12.11 9.03
N SER A 15 -6.97 13.30 8.78
CA SER A 15 -7.55 14.22 7.78
C SER A 15 -7.57 13.63 6.37
N ASN A 16 -6.49 12.95 5.96
CA ASN A 16 -6.46 12.30 4.64
C ASN A 16 -7.43 11.11 4.56
N ALA A 17 -7.60 10.34 5.63
CA ALA A 17 -8.61 9.28 5.69
C ALA A 17 -10.04 9.84 5.56
N GLN A 18 -10.35 10.95 6.23
CA GLN A 18 -11.65 11.63 6.14
C GLN A 18 -11.92 12.20 4.74
N VAL A 19 -10.91 12.75 4.06
CA VAL A 19 -11.05 13.21 2.66
C VAL A 19 -11.40 12.04 1.71
N VAL A 20 -10.86 10.85 1.94
CA VAL A 20 -11.19 9.64 1.15
C VAL A 20 -12.60 9.09 1.44
N GLU A 21 -13.15 9.33 2.62
CA GLU A 21 -14.55 8.99 2.96
C GLU A 21 -15.57 9.96 2.32
N GLN A 22 -15.19 11.22 2.09
CA GLN A 22 -16.13 12.28 1.68
C GLN A 22 -16.23 12.49 0.15
N ILE A 23 -15.36 11.86 -0.65
CA ILE A 23 -15.34 12.01 -2.12
C ILE A 23 -16.24 10.96 -2.81
N CYS A 24 -17.19 11.48 -3.59
CA CYS A 24 -18.10 10.80 -4.50
C CYS A 24 -19.19 9.90 -3.85
N CYS A 25 -20.19 10.56 -3.23
CA CYS A 25 -21.52 9.98 -3.02
C CYS A 25 -22.33 9.97 -4.33
N GLN A 26 -21.88 9.21 -5.34
CA GLN A 26 -22.69 8.94 -6.53
C GLN A 26 -22.88 7.42 -6.69
N GLU A 27 -24.11 6.98 -6.47
CA GLU A 27 -24.53 5.58 -6.61
C GLU A 27 -24.72 5.22 -8.08
N GLU A 28 -23.63 5.05 -8.81
CA GLU A 28 -23.71 4.34 -10.09
C GLU A 28 -24.06 2.86 -9.84
N ALA A 29 -25.17 2.41 -10.43
CA ALA A 29 -25.57 1.02 -10.40
C ALA A 29 -24.45 0.08 -10.89
N LEU A 30 -24.42 -1.12 -10.32
CA LEU A 30 -23.55 -2.18 -10.76
C LEU A 30 -24.05 -2.67 -12.13
N VAL A 31 -23.15 -2.74 -13.12
CA VAL A 31 -23.50 -3.17 -14.48
C VAL A 31 -23.06 -4.63 -14.67
N LEU A 32 -23.93 -5.45 -15.25
CA LEU A 32 -23.61 -6.81 -15.67
C LEU A 32 -22.58 -6.79 -16.80
N ASP A 33 -21.35 -7.19 -16.48
CA ASP A 33 -20.29 -7.46 -17.44
C ASP A 33 -20.09 -8.98 -17.56
N ASN A 34 -20.25 -9.55 -18.76
CA ASN A 34 -20.01 -10.96 -19.06
C ASN A 34 -20.63 -11.99 -18.06
N GLY A 35 -21.77 -11.66 -17.46
CA GLY A 35 -22.49 -12.52 -16.50
C GLY A 35 -22.03 -12.38 -15.04
N PHE A 36 -21.29 -11.33 -14.69
CA PHE A 36 -20.89 -10.99 -13.32
C PHE A 36 -20.91 -9.48 -13.08
N TYR A 37 -20.73 -9.09 -11.82
CA TYR A 37 -20.46 -7.72 -11.40
C TYR A 37 -19.07 -7.67 -10.77
N THR A 38 -18.19 -6.80 -11.24
CA THR A 38 -16.86 -6.62 -10.61
C THR A 38 -16.97 -5.61 -9.47
N VAL A 39 -16.42 -5.94 -8.30
CA VAL A 39 -16.45 -5.14 -7.07
C VAL A 39 -15.02 -4.97 -6.56
N ARG A 40 -14.64 -3.72 -6.28
CA ARG A 40 -13.39 -3.36 -5.62
C ARG A 40 -13.58 -3.33 -4.12
N ALA A 41 -12.77 -4.08 -3.39
CA ALA A 41 -12.67 -4.01 -1.94
C ALA A 41 -11.43 -3.20 -1.54
N PHE A 42 -11.64 -2.10 -0.82
CA PHE A 42 -10.57 -1.33 -0.21
C PHE A 42 -10.37 -1.80 1.23
N TYR A 43 -9.13 -2.06 1.60
CA TYR A 43 -8.80 -2.67 2.87
C TYR A 43 -7.52 -2.12 3.51
N ARG A 44 -7.46 -2.23 4.85
CA ARG A 44 -6.25 -2.00 5.63
C ARG A 44 -5.56 -3.31 5.96
N LYS A 45 -4.23 -3.29 5.99
CA LYS A 45 -3.33 -4.41 6.31
C LYS A 45 -2.38 -3.93 7.40
N GLU A 46 -2.70 -4.20 8.66
CA GLU A 46 -2.06 -3.59 9.83
C GLU A 46 -1.57 -4.63 10.83
N GLY A 47 -0.57 -4.29 11.64
CA GLY A 47 -0.05 -5.18 12.69
C GLY A 47 0.58 -6.48 12.15
N ARG A 48 0.33 -7.61 12.83
CA ARG A 48 1.04 -8.87 12.58
C ARG A 48 0.86 -9.45 11.17
N ILE A 49 -0.26 -9.17 10.51
CA ILE A 49 -0.51 -9.70 9.16
C ILE A 49 0.39 -9.07 8.08
N LYS A 50 1.19 -8.04 8.44
CA LYS A 50 2.19 -7.45 7.54
C LYS A 50 3.20 -8.45 6.98
N TYR A 51 3.48 -9.51 7.73
CA TYR A 51 4.39 -10.60 7.37
C TYR A 51 3.77 -11.71 6.51
N ILE A 52 2.50 -11.59 6.08
CA ILE A 52 1.90 -12.49 5.08
C ILE A 52 2.30 -12.04 3.68
N SER A 53 2.76 -12.99 2.85
CA SER A 53 3.19 -12.75 1.47
C SER A 53 2.01 -12.39 0.55
N HIS A 54 2.24 -11.79 -0.62
CA HIS A 54 1.15 -11.54 -1.58
C HIS A 54 0.46 -12.85 -2.04
N LEU A 55 1.20 -13.95 -2.22
CA LEU A 55 0.62 -15.26 -2.57
C LEU A 55 -0.28 -15.80 -1.45
N ASP A 56 0.10 -15.56 -0.20
CA ASP A 56 -0.67 -16.00 0.97
C ASP A 56 -1.83 -15.04 1.29
N MET A 57 -1.73 -13.77 0.89
CA MET A 57 -2.83 -12.81 0.88
C MET A 57 -3.91 -13.21 -0.15
N ASN A 58 -3.50 -13.58 -1.38
CA ASN A 58 -4.41 -14.16 -2.38
C ASN A 58 -5.16 -15.37 -1.80
N ARG A 59 -4.45 -16.28 -1.13
CA ARG A 59 -5.02 -17.47 -0.46
C ARG A 59 -5.93 -17.11 0.71
N CYS A 60 -5.60 -16.09 1.50
CA CYS A 60 -6.41 -15.62 2.63
C CYS A 60 -7.74 -15.05 2.13
N ILE A 61 -7.69 -14.00 1.29
CA ILE A 61 -8.87 -13.35 0.73
C ILE A 61 -9.74 -14.34 -0.06
N SER A 62 -9.17 -15.30 -0.79
CA SER A 62 -9.96 -16.36 -1.45
C SER A 62 -10.71 -17.24 -0.46
N ARG A 63 -10.12 -17.58 0.69
CA ARG A 63 -10.79 -18.33 1.75
C ARG A 63 -11.85 -17.49 2.46
N ASP A 64 -11.58 -16.21 2.67
CA ASP A 64 -12.48 -15.31 3.39
C ASP A 64 -13.70 -14.94 2.54
N LEU A 65 -13.51 -14.67 1.24
CA LEU A 65 -14.59 -14.60 0.26
C LEU A 65 -15.44 -15.88 0.27
N LYS A 66 -14.83 -17.07 0.28
CA LYS A 66 -15.59 -18.34 0.41
C LYS A 66 -16.33 -18.49 1.75
N ARG A 67 -15.73 -18.03 2.86
CA ARG A 67 -16.30 -18.12 4.22
C ARG A 67 -17.45 -17.13 4.45
N SER A 68 -17.43 -15.99 3.76
CA SER A 68 -18.43 -14.91 3.90
C SER A 68 -19.84 -15.29 3.41
N GLY A 69 -19.96 -16.35 2.59
CA GLY A 69 -21.21 -16.71 1.93
C GLY A 69 -21.58 -15.83 0.73
N LEU A 70 -20.71 -14.89 0.33
CA LEU A 70 -20.91 -14.04 -0.85
C LEU A 70 -21.09 -14.89 -2.13
N PRO A 71 -21.99 -14.50 -3.05
CA PRO A 71 -22.22 -15.20 -4.31
C PRO A 71 -21.11 -14.88 -5.32
N VAL A 72 -19.88 -15.31 -5.02
CA VAL A 72 -18.68 -14.99 -5.80
C VAL A 72 -18.59 -15.75 -7.12
N TRP A 73 -18.08 -15.09 -8.15
CA TRP A 73 -17.83 -15.68 -9.47
C TRP A 73 -16.48 -16.42 -9.50
N HIS A 74 -16.48 -17.58 -10.16
CA HIS A 74 -15.34 -18.45 -10.30
C HIS A 74 -14.83 -18.50 -11.75
N THR A 75 -13.52 -18.61 -11.92
CA THR A 75 -12.86 -18.70 -13.22
C THR A 75 -13.28 -19.97 -13.98
N LEU A 76 -13.44 -19.82 -15.29
CA LEU A 76 -13.80 -20.90 -16.21
C LEU A 76 -12.55 -21.67 -16.64
N GLY A 77 -12.54 -22.98 -16.44
CA GLY A 77 -11.42 -23.86 -16.80
C GLY A 77 -11.26 -25.03 -15.82
N PHE A 78 -10.30 -25.93 -16.10
CA PHE A 78 -10.08 -27.15 -15.34
C PHE A 78 -9.72 -26.93 -13.85
N ASN A 79 -9.15 -25.78 -13.49
CA ASN A 79 -8.79 -25.42 -12.12
C ASN A 79 -9.58 -24.18 -11.67
N SER A 80 -10.90 -24.32 -11.57
CA SER A 80 -11.82 -23.22 -11.23
C SER A 80 -11.56 -22.65 -9.82
N HIS A 81 -11.37 -21.35 -9.72
CA HIS A 81 -11.04 -20.62 -8.49
C HIS A 81 -11.75 -19.26 -8.46
N ILE A 82 -11.92 -18.66 -7.28
CA ILE A 82 -12.53 -17.32 -7.15
C ILE A 82 -11.68 -16.31 -7.92
N TYR A 83 -12.31 -15.47 -8.74
CA TYR A 83 -11.59 -14.39 -9.42
C TYR A 83 -11.19 -13.30 -8.43
N LEU A 84 -9.90 -12.98 -8.41
CA LEU A 84 -9.28 -12.05 -7.49
C LEU A 84 -8.09 -11.36 -8.17
N THR A 85 -7.98 -10.04 -8.08
CA THR A 85 -6.87 -9.26 -8.66
C THR A 85 -6.50 -8.11 -7.73
N PHE A 86 -5.23 -7.96 -7.37
CA PHE A 86 -4.74 -6.85 -6.53
C PHE A 86 -4.11 -5.78 -7.43
N ALA A 87 -4.52 -4.52 -7.27
CA ALA A 87 -4.12 -3.45 -8.18
C ALA A 87 -2.66 -3.00 -7.98
N LEU A 88 -2.22 -2.87 -6.72
CA LEU A 88 -0.83 -2.57 -6.36
C LEU A 88 -0.38 -3.48 -5.20
N PRO A 89 0.15 -4.68 -5.48
CA PRO A 89 0.60 -5.61 -4.45
C PRO A 89 1.60 -4.99 -3.46
N LEU A 90 1.25 -4.99 -2.18
CA LEU A 90 2.11 -4.45 -1.12
C LEU A 90 3.31 -5.35 -0.84
N SER A 91 4.46 -4.75 -0.53
CA SER A 91 5.67 -5.48 -0.14
C SER A 91 5.53 -6.24 1.20
N LEU A 92 6.38 -7.24 1.40
CA LEU A 92 6.42 -8.02 2.63
C LEU A 92 6.88 -7.15 3.81
N GLY A 93 6.29 -7.33 4.99
CA GLY A 93 6.61 -6.56 6.20
C GLY A 93 6.00 -5.15 6.24
N TYR A 94 5.44 -4.67 5.12
CA TYR A 94 4.75 -3.37 5.05
C TYR A 94 3.31 -3.46 5.57
N GLU A 95 2.87 -2.36 6.17
CA GLU A 95 1.48 -2.09 6.53
C GLU A 95 0.84 -1.13 5.49
N SER A 96 -0.48 -1.04 5.47
CA SER A 96 -1.21 -0.23 4.49
C SER A 96 -2.59 0.17 5.01
N LEU A 97 -2.99 1.39 4.71
CA LEU A 97 -4.31 1.94 5.06
C LEU A 97 -5.27 1.96 3.84
N CYS A 98 -4.78 1.56 2.67
CA CYS A 98 -5.39 1.84 1.36
C CYS A 98 -4.96 0.84 0.26
N ASP A 99 -4.81 -0.45 0.59
CA ASP A 99 -4.72 -1.48 -0.45
C ASP A 99 -6.12 -1.82 -1.00
N SER A 100 -6.15 -2.45 -2.18
CA SER A 100 -7.39 -2.95 -2.76
C SER A 100 -7.23 -4.26 -3.52
N PHE A 101 -8.34 -4.98 -3.64
CA PHE A 101 -8.49 -6.08 -4.57
C PHE A 101 -9.85 -6.03 -5.27
N ASP A 102 -9.86 -6.41 -6.54
CA ASP A 102 -11.05 -6.59 -7.36
C ASP A 102 -11.46 -8.06 -7.32
N PHE A 103 -12.72 -8.31 -7.00
CA PHE A 103 -13.36 -9.63 -7.06
C PHE A 103 -14.68 -9.52 -7.84
N ARG A 104 -15.38 -10.65 -8.04
CA ARG A 104 -16.61 -10.68 -8.84
C ARG A 104 -17.76 -11.37 -8.13
N LEU A 105 -18.97 -10.87 -8.32
CA LEU A 105 -20.24 -11.45 -7.85
C LEU A 105 -21.08 -11.96 -9.03
N THR A 106 -21.84 -13.03 -8.84
CA THR A 106 -22.73 -13.64 -9.86
C THR A 106 -24.14 -13.03 -9.89
N ARG A 107 -24.48 -12.18 -8.92
CA ARG A 107 -25.72 -11.42 -8.83
C ARG A 107 -25.48 -10.08 -8.16
N GLU A 108 -26.38 -9.13 -8.37
CA GLU A 108 -26.35 -7.84 -7.67
C GLU A 108 -26.66 -8.02 -6.19
N MET A 109 -26.07 -7.17 -5.35
CA MET A 109 -26.33 -7.13 -3.91
C MET A 109 -25.91 -5.77 -3.35
N ASP A 110 -26.56 -5.32 -2.27
CA ASP A 110 -26.11 -4.17 -1.48
C ASP A 110 -24.63 -4.36 -1.09
N LEU A 111 -23.79 -3.40 -1.47
CA LEU A 111 -22.36 -3.42 -1.21
C LEU A 111 -22.04 -3.24 0.28
N GLU A 112 -22.88 -2.59 1.08
CA GLU A 112 -22.66 -2.45 2.51
C GLU A 112 -23.06 -3.73 3.27
N MET A 113 -24.14 -4.41 2.87
CA MET A 113 -24.44 -5.78 3.29
C MET A 113 -23.31 -6.75 2.90
N ALA A 114 -22.80 -6.66 1.67
CA ALA A 114 -21.68 -7.48 1.20
C ALA A 114 -20.40 -7.21 2.02
N ARG A 115 -20.11 -5.94 2.32
CA ARG A 115 -18.97 -5.53 3.15
C ARG A 115 -19.07 -6.10 4.56
N LYS A 116 -20.26 -6.05 5.18
CA LYS A 116 -20.51 -6.63 6.51
C LYS A 116 -20.30 -8.15 6.53
N GLN A 117 -20.80 -8.87 5.52
CA GLN A 117 -20.59 -10.32 5.38
C GLN A 117 -19.11 -10.69 5.26
N LEU A 118 -18.34 -9.94 4.46
CA LEU A 118 -16.90 -10.15 4.32
C LEU A 118 -16.14 -9.78 5.60
N ALA A 119 -16.42 -8.62 6.20
CA ALA A 119 -15.76 -8.15 7.41
C ALA A 119 -15.95 -9.11 8.60
N ALA A 120 -17.11 -9.77 8.70
CA ALA A 120 -17.40 -10.74 9.76
C ALA A 120 -16.53 -12.02 9.72
N VAL A 121 -15.76 -12.26 8.65
CA VAL A 121 -14.89 -13.44 8.53
C VAL A 121 -13.41 -13.12 8.38
N LEU A 122 -13.01 -11.86 8.22
CA LEU A 122 -11.59 -11.47 8.08
C LEU A 122 -10.76 -11.84 9.34
N PRO A 123 -9.46 -12.16 9.18
CA PRO A 123 -8.54 -12.32 10.30
C PRO A 123 -8.12 -10.98 10.91
N GLU A 124 -7.58 -11.04 12.14
CA GLU A 124 -6.95 -9.89 12.82
C GLU A 124 -5.91 -9.21 11.92
N GLY A 125 -5.97 -7.88 11.82
CA GLY A 125 -5.08 -7.07 10.98
C GLY A 125 -5.57 -6.84 9.55
N LEU A 126 -6.70 -7.42 9.13
CA LEU A 126 -7.40 -7.04 7.90
C LEU A 126 -8.75 -6.38 8.20
N THR A 127 -8.98 -5.22 7.57
CA THR A 127 -10.25 -4.49 7.68
C THR A 127 -10.68 -3.98 6.30
N VAL A 128 -11.72 -4.57 5.71
CA VAL A 128 -12.35 -4.04 4.49
C VAL A 128 -13.30 -2.91 4.88
N TYR A 129 -12.90 -1.67 4.54
CA TYR A 129 -13.60 -0.45 4.96
C TYR A 129 -14.57 0.11 3.91
N ARG A 130 -14.34 -0.18 2.62
CA ARG A 130 -15.23 0.20 1.51
C ARG A 130 -15.32 -0.92 0.48
N LEU A 131 -16.53 -1.20 -0.01
CA LEU A 131 -16.74 -1.89 -1.28
C LEU A 131 -17.28 -0.86 -2.29
N ALA A 132 -16.86 -0.95 -3.55
CA ALA A 132 -17.33 -0.07 -4.62
C ALA A 132 -17.31 -0.78 -5.99
N LYS A 133 -17.96 -0.18 -6.98
CA LYS A 133 -17.69 -0.44 -8.40
C LYS A 133 -16.27 0.08 -8.74
N PRO A 134 -15.40 -0.69 -9.41
CA PRO A 134 -14.14 -0.17 -9.94
C PRO A 134 -14.40 0.97 -10.93
N VAL A 135 -13.75 2.13 -10.75
CA VAL A 135 -13.86 3.27 -11.68
C VAL A 135 -12.62 3.32 -12.57
N GLU A 136 -11.44 3.40 -11.95
CA GLU A 136 -10.15 3.36 -12.62
C GLU A 136 -9.60 1.93 -12.71
N LYS A 137 -8.85 1.66 -13.78
CA LYS A 137 -8.10 0.41 -13.93
C LYS A 137 -6.73 0.51 -13.23
N PRO A 138 -6.09 -0.60 -12.83
CA PRO A 138 -4.78 -0.56 -12.15
C PRO A 138 -3.67 0.16 -12.93
N GLU A 139 -3.74 0.20 -14.27
CA GLU A 139 -2.77 0.91 -15.12
C GLU A 139 -2.80 2.43 -14.95
N LYS A 140 -3.85 2.98 -14.31
CA LYS A 140 -3.94 4.41 -13.94
C LYS A 140 -3.21 4.78 -12.65
N ILE A 141 -2.78 3.81 -11.84
CA ILE A 141 -1.95 4.07 -10.67
C ILE A 141 -0.62 4.67 -11.12
N ALA A 142 -0.34 5.90 -10.72
CA ALA A 142 0.92 6.58 -11.02
C ALA A 142 1.84 6.64 -9.78
N PHE A 143 1.26 6.83 -8.58
CA PHE A 143 2.02 7.03 -7.35
C PHE A 143 1.44 6.26 -6.15
N ALA A 144 2.27 6.07 -5.14
CA ALA A 144 1.85 5.70 -3.80
C ALA A 144 2.55 6.60 -2.78
N ASP A 145 1.83 7.00 -1.72
CA ASP A 145 2.40 7.70 -0.57
C ASP A 145 2.71 6.70 0.54
N TYR A 146 3.85 6.91 1.21
CA TYR A 146 4.35 6.07 2.30
C TYR A 146 4.79 6.92 3.49
N ASP A 147 4.32 6.57 4.68
CA ASP A 147 4.82 7.08 5.95
C ASP A 147 5.76 6.03 6.56
N ILE A 148 6.97 6.47 6.92
CA ILE A 148 8.08 5.60 7.29
C ILE A 148 8.68 6.09 8.61
N PHE A 149 8.84 5.15 9.53
CA PHE A 149 9.43 5.35 10.85
C PHE A 149 10.68 4.48 10.95
N GLN A 150 11.80 5.06 11.40
CA GLN A 150 13.06 4.39 11.62
C GLN A 150 13.58 4.72 13.02
N GLU A 151 14.12 3.72 13.73
CA GLU A 151 14.80 3.87 15.02
C GLU A 151 16.29 3.54 14.85
N PHE A 152 17.16 4.31 15.52
CA PHE A 152 18.61 4.18 15.43
C PHE A 152 19.24 4.19 16.84
N CYS A 153 20.29 3.41 17.03
CA CYS A 153 21.15 3.39 18.23
C CYS A 153 21.99 4.66 18.45
N LYS A 154 21.68 5.76 17.75
CA LYS A 154 22.39 7.05 17.74
C LYS A 154 21.42 8.19 17.41
N ASP A 155 21.86 9.43 17.59
CA ASP A 155 21.04 10.61 17.32
C ASP A 155 20.59 10.66 15.84
N ALA A 156 19.28 10.62 15.64
CA ALA A 156 18.64 10.66 14.34
C ALA A 156 18.86 12.00 13.61
N ALA A 157 19.21 13.09 14.31
CA ALA A 157 19.58 14.35 13.68
C ALA A 157 20.81 14.21 12.77
N ILE A 158 21.78 13.36 13.14
CA ILE A 158 22.96 13.07 12.33
C ILE A 158 22.54 12.34 11.04
N VAL A 159 21.71 11.32 11.18
CA VAL A 159 21.19 10.53 10.04
C VAL A 159 20.31 11.41 9.14
N GLN A 160 19.49 12.30 9.72
CA GLN A 160 18.63 13.23 9.01
C GLN A 160 19.43 14.25 8.20
N ALA A 161 20.52 14.79 8.74
CA ALA A 161 21.43 15.67 8.02
C ALA A 161 22.09 14.97 6.83
N GLN A 162 22.63 13.76 7.06
CA GLN A 162 23.24 12.95 6.00
C GLN A 162 22.21 12.52 4.94
N LEU A 163 20.97 12.24 5.32
CA LEU A 163 19.88 11.92 4.39
C LEU A 163 19.46 13.16 3.57
N LYS A 164 19.40 14.35 4.18
CA LYS A 164 19.15 15.62 3.47
C LYS A 164 20.23 15.89 2.43
N GLU A 165 21.51 15.69 2.78
CA GLU A 165 22.64 15.82 1.87
C GLU A 165 22.59 14.78 0.73
N TRP A 166 22.39 13.50 1.06
CA TRP A 166 22.32 12.40 0.08
C TRP A 166 21.14 12.58 -0.90
N LEU A 167 19.97 12.98 -0.40
CA LEU A 167 18.80 13.29 -1.23
C LEU A 167 18.93 14.61 -2.01
N SER A 168 19.90 15.48 -1.70
CA SER A 168 20.13 16.73 -2.44
C SER A 168 20.77 16.52 -3.81
N ARG A 169 21.43 15.37 -4.04
CA ARG A 169 22.15 15.02 -5.27
C ARG A 169 21.29 15.19 -6.53
N PRO A 170 21.87 15.61 -7.69
CA PRO A 170 21.12 15.80 -8.92
C PRO A 170 20.62 14.48 -9.53
N GLU A 171 21.33 13.38 -9.28
CA GLU A 171 21.03 12.01 -9.72
C GLU A 171 21.31 11.05 -8.56
N ILE A 172 20.59 9.92 -8.50
CA ILE A 172 20.78 8.86 -7.50
C ILE A 172 20.76 7.51 -8.24
N LEU A 173 21.92 7.09 -8.75
CA LEU A 173 22.07 5.88 -9.55
C LEU A 173 22.13 4.63 -8.66
N LEU A 174 21.15 3.72 -8.79
CA LEU A 174 21.06 2.48 -8.01
C LEU A 174 21.06 1.22 -8.88
N GLU A 175 21.77 0.18 -8.45
CA GLU A 175 21.80 -1.13 -9.14
C GLU A 175 20.53 -1.95 -8.88
N LYS A 176 19.63 -2.06 -9.86
CA LYS A 176 18.49 -2.98 -9.81
C LYS A 176 18.90 -4.36 -10.34
N LYS A 177 19.19 -5.29 -9.43
CA LYS A 177 19.60 -6.67 -9.73
C LYS A 177 18.40 -7.56 -10.01
N THR A 178 18.44 -8.31 -11.12
CA THR A 178 17.43 -9.30 -11.51
C THR A 178 18.07 -10.68 -11.68
N LYS A 179 17.28 -11.74 -11.84
CA LYS A 179 17.78 -13.10 -12.13
C LYS A 179 18.51 -13.25 -13.48
N LYS A 180 18.52 -12.23 -14.35
CA LYS A 180 19.10 -12.29 -15.70
C LYS A 180 20.02 -11.11 -16.05
N SER A 181 20.01 -10.03 -15.27
CA SER A 181 20.77 -8.81 -15.55
C SER A 181 20.91 -7.96 -14.31
N GLN A 182 21.96 -7.14 -14.29
CA GLN A 182 22.04 -5.95 -13.44
C GLN A 182 21.73 -4.75 -14.34
N LYS A 183 20.91 -3.82 -13.87
CA LYS A 183 20.67 -2.54 -14.57
C LYS A 183 20.70 -1.40 -13.57
N GLU A 184 21.51 -0.40 -13.86
CA GLU A 184 21.52 0.88 -13.16
C GLU A 184 20.28 1.71 -13.54
N ILE A 185 19.72 2.39 -12.55
CA ILE A 185 18.56 3.28 -12.71
C ILE A 185 18.74 4.50 -11.82
N ASP A 186 18.60 5.70 -12.39
CA ASP A 186 18.40 6.90 -11.59
C ASP A 186 17.03 6.84 -10.90
N VAL A 187 17.02 6.85 -9.57
CA VAL A 187 15.78 6.87 -8.79
C VAL A 187 15.37 8.28 -8.36
N LYS A 188 16.20 9.31 -8.59
CA LYS A 188 15.90 10.70 -8.24
C LYS A 188 14.54 11.21 -8.77
N PRO A 189 14.12 10.96 -10.02
CA PRO A 189 12.80 11.39 -10.52
C PRO A 189 11.65 10.48 -10.06
N LEU A 190 11.92 9.38 -9.35
CA LEU A 190 10.93 8.36 -8.97
C LEU A 190 10.35 8.56 -7.56
N PHE A 191 10.70 9.65 -6.86
CA PHE A 191 10.11 10.01 -5.58
C PHE A 191 10.02 11.52 -5.34
N THR A 192 9.29 11.89 -4.29
CA THR A 192 9.27 13.23 -3.71
C THR A 192 9.24 13.11 -2.19
N LEU A 193 10.20 13.75 -1.52
CA LEU A 193 10.19 13.87 -0.06
C LEU A 193 9.16 14.92 0.36
N LYS A 194 8.15 14.49 1.14
CA LYS A 194 7.07 15.36 1.64
C LYS A 194 7.34 15.89 3.04
N LYS A 195 7.94 15.07 3.90
CA LYS A 195 8.23 15.38 5.29
C LYS A 195 9.44 14.58 5.76
N LEU A 196 10.26 15.18 6.63
CA LEU A 196 11.45 14.54 7.23
C LEU A 196 11.71 15.21 8.58
N GLU A 197 11.53 14.47 9.67
CA GLU A 197 11.55 14.95 11.05
C GLU A 197 12.29 13.96 11.95
N GLU A 198 13.00 14.48 12.95
CA GLU A 198 13.83 13.75 13.88
C GLU A 198 13.37 13.99 15.32
N GLN A 199 13.44 12.96 16.19
CA GLN A 199 13.27 13.14 17.62
C GLN A 199 14.08 12.12 18.43
N GLY A 200 15.28 12.52 18.84
CA GLY A 200 16.23 11.68 19.57
C GLY A 200 16.71 10.52 18.71
N GLU A 201 16.36 9.30 19.07
CA GLU A 201 16.74 8.07 18.35
C GLU A 201 15.79 7.73 17.19
N ASN A 202 14.75 8.55 16.94
CA ASN A 202 13.71 8.28 15.95
C ASN A 202 13.80 9.23 14.75
N LEU A 203 13.59 8.69 13.54
CA LEU A 203 13.44 9.42 12.29
C LEU A 203 12.07 9.10 11.68
N PHE A 204 11.32 10.14 11.32
CA PHE A 204 10.09 10.04 10.53
C PHE A 204 10.30 10.66 9.15
N LEU A 205 9.81 10.00 8.11
CA LEU A 205 9.78 10.55 6.77
C LEU A 205 8.51 10.11 6.02
N SER A 206 7.98 11.03 5.21
CA SER A 206 6.85 10.79 4.32
C SER A 206 7.32 10.96 2.88
N LEU A 207 7.14 9.92 2.06
CA LEU A 207 7.59 9.83 0.67
C LEU A 207 6.40 9.61 -0.26
N ARG A 208 6.34 10.37 -1.36
CA ARG A 208 5.62 9.93 -2.56
C ARG A 208 6.61 9.14 -3.42
N CYS A 209 6.23 7.96 -3.90
CA CYS A 209 7.03 7.17 -4.84
C CYS A 209 6.22 6.85 -6.09
N SER A 210 6.86 6.80 -7.26
CA SER A 210 6.25 6.29 -8.49
C SER A 210 5.86 4.82 -8.29
N ALA A 211 4.63 4.46 -8.68
CA ALA A 211 4.06 3.14 -8.48
C ALA A 211 3.49 2.51 -9.77
N GLY A 212 3.47 3.25 -10.89
CA GLY A 212 2.92 2.78 -12.16
C GLY A 212 3.72 1.66 -12.82
N GLY A 213 3.08 0.93 -13.73
CA GLY A 213 3.58 -0.34 -14.28
C GLY A 213 4.93 -0.27 -15.03
N THR A 214 5.31 0.90 -15.54
CA THR A 214 6.63 1.16 -16.16
C THR A 214 7.69 1.64 -15.16
N CYS A 215 7.28 2.41 -14.16
CA CYS A 215 8.16 3.13 -13.23
C CYS A 215 7.68 2.94 -11.78
N HIS A 216 8.17 1.87 -11.15
CA HIS A 216 7.89 1.55 -9.74
C HIS A 216 9.16 1.65 -8.88
N LEU A 217 9.12 2.51 -7.86
CA LEU A 217 10.10 2.60 -6.79
C LEU A 217 9.49 2.11 -5.47
N ASN A 218 10.15 1.12 -4.87
CA ASN A 218 9.90 0.72 -3.49
C ASN A 218 10.74 1.63 -2.56
N PRO A 219 10.18 2.22 -1.48
CA PRO A 219 10.92 3.18 -0.65
C PRO A 219 12.02 2.53 0.19
N THR A 220 11.90 1.25 0.58
CA THR A 220 12.99 0.52 1.23
C THR A 220 14.20 0.37 0.30
N PHE A 221 14.01 0.17 -1.01
CA PHE A 221 15.14 0.14 -1.97
C PHE A 221 15.94 1.46 -2.01
N LEU A 222 15.28 2.61 -1.81
CA LEU A 222 15.94 3.91 -1.70
C LEU A 222 16.71 4.03 -0.36
N LEU A 223 16.08 3.63 0.75
CA LEU A 223 16.62 3.78 2.09
C LEU A 223 17.73 2.76 2.42
N ASP A 224 17.64 1.54 1.90
CA ASP A 224 18.68 0.51 2.02
C ASP A 224 19.96 0.96 1.30
N ALA A 225 19.83 1.63 0.15
CA ALA A 225 20.96 2.18 -0.59
C ALA A 225 21.64 3.33 0.18
N PHE A 226 20.86 4.28 0.70
CA PHE A 226 21.37 5.32 1.60
C PHE A 226 22.08 4.71 2.83
N ALA A 227 21.47 3.72 3.47
CA ALA A 227 22.02 3.04 4.64
C ALA A 227 23.36 2.34 4.34
N ALA A 228 23.45 1.67 3.18
CA ALA A 228 24.64 0.96 2.73
C ALA A 228 25.79 1.91 2.35
N GLU A 229 25.49 3.06 1.72
CA GLU A 229 26.51 4.04 1.33
C GLU A 229 27.04 4.84 2.54
N THR A 230 26.15 5.20 3.49
CA THR A 230 26.50 6.13 4.58
C THR A 230 26.79 5.46 5.93
N GLY A 231 26.64 4.13 6.05
CA GLY A 231 26.81 3.43 7.33
C GLY A 231 25.67 3.71 8.32
N ASN A 232 24.46 3.90 7.80
CA ASN A 232 23.25 4.24 8.58
C ASN A 232 22.10 3.23 8.39
N PRO A 233 22.29 1.93 8.65
CA PRO A 233 21.16 1.01 8.77
C PRO A 233 20.31 1.41 9.99
N PRO A 234 18.97 1.39 9.89
CA PRO A 234 18.09 1.52 11.04
C PRO A 234 18.08 0.21 11.85
N ASP A 235 18.06 0.32 13.18
CA ASP A 235 17.93 -0.82 14.09
C ASP A 235 16.50 -1.40 14.04
N TRP A 236 15.50 -0.55 13.77
CA TRP A 236 14.12 -0.94 13.50
C TRP A 236 13.47 -0.02 12.48
N ALA A 237 12.54 -0.56 11.67
CA ALA A 237 11.76 0.23 10.71
C ALA A 237 10.30 -0.25 10.57
N ARG A 238 9.40 0.71 10.32
CA ARG A 238 7.99 0.48 9.95
C ARG A 238 7.64 1.32 8.74
N VAL A 239 7.17 0.68 7.68
CA VAL A 239 6.65 1.32 6.46
C VAL A 239 5.14 1.10 6.38
N ILE A 240 4.40 2.19 6.20
CA ILE A 240 2.94 2.20 6.05
C ILE A 240 2.60 2.87 4.72
N ARG A 241 1.88 2.19 3.82
CA ARG A 241 1.31 2.84 2.62
C ARG A 241 0.06 3.63 3.01
N THR A 242 0.07 4.93 2.75
CA THR A 242 -0.97 5.87 3.21
C THR A 242 -1.88 6.36 2.07
N ALA A 243 -1.42 6.34 0.81
CA ALA A 243 -2.29 6.55 -0.36
C ALA A 243 -1.85 5.71 -1.58
N VAL A 244 -2.80 5.47 -2.49
CA VAL A 244 -2.59 5.01 -3.88
C VAL A 244 -3.27 6.03 -4.78
N LEU A 245 -2.58 6.46 -5.84
CA LEU A 245 -2.94 7.70 -6.54
C LEU A 245 -2.81 7.59 -8.05
N ASN A 246 -3.68 8.31 -8.75
CA ASN A 246 -3.67 8.45 -10.20
C ASN A 246 -2.61 9.46 -10.70
N ASP A 247 -2.59 9.71 -12.01
CA ASP A 247 -1.66 10.64 -12.66
C ASP A 247 -1.90 12.13 -12.31
N ALA A 248 -3.13 12.50 -11.94
CA ALA A 248 -3.43 13.81 -11.34
C ALA A 248 -2.97 13.93 -9.86
N GLY A 249 -2.59 12.82 -9.22
CA GLY A 249 -2.17 12.77 -7.82
C GLY A 249 -3.33 12.69 -6.82
N GLU A 250 -4.54 12.37 -7.30
CA GLU A 250 -5.78 12.17 -6.53
C GLU A 250 -5.93 10.70 -6.09
N PRO A 251 -6.77 10.39 -5.08
CA PRO A 251 -7.05 9.01 -4.67
C PRO A 251 -7.59 8.15 -5.83
N TRP A 252 -6.86 7.08 -6.17
CA TRP A 252 -7.26 6.13 -7.21
C TRP A 252 -8.38 5.21 -6.69
N VAL A 253 -9.46 5.06 -7.48
CA VAL A 253 -10.75 4.46 -7.05
C VAL A 253 -11.31 3.42 -8.00
#